data_AF-A0A8N4QBJ7-F1
#
_entry.id   AF-A0A8N4QBJ7-F1
#
_cell.length_a   1.000
_cell.length_b   1.000
_cell.length_c   1.000
_cell.angle_alpha   90.00
_cell.angle_beta   90.00
_cell.angle_gamma   90.00
#
_symmetry.space_group_name_H-M   'P 1'
#
loop_
_entity.id
_entity.type
_entity.pdbx_description
1 polymer ?
#
loop_
_entity_poly.entity_id
_entity_poly.type
_entity_poly.pdbx_seq_one_letter_code
_entity_poly.pdbx_strand_id
1 'polypeptide(L)'
;MFPSEQLTALQDCIVDALCVGKGFTGAFNGIFFKGGMLLVDCQEEKSATWLQEITPKLEGWKGPALCVRRGDEIPQLYSMVAFFPRSADKGYDTALNLVNNQNEGLSTSAWKVVASKIEGSGWNLNITIDDESYKYIRQRGFRLNFRFGKIIMRPWRPKTTSSIQGATTGTTESTAPPETRPTAHEATAAVVSGEQMETPNEPIPAVQCETTAAGVESSKEPPIE
;
A
#
# COMPACT_ATOMS: atom_id res chain seq x y z
N MET A 1 5.86 -0.68 -14.70
CA MET A 1 6.76 -1.11 -13.61
C MET A 1 7.78 -2.03 -14.24
N PHE A 2 9.09 -1.81 -14.08
CA PHE A 2 10.09 -2.70 -14.67
C PHE A 2 10.01 -4.09 -13.99
N PRO A 3 9.90 -5.19 -14.76
CA PRO A 3 10.13 -6.54 -14.25
C PRO A 3 11.50 -6.65 -13.59
N SER A 4 11.68 -7.59 -12.65
CA SER A 4 12.96 -7.79 -11.95
C SER A 4 14.12 -8.00 -12.92
N GLU A 5 13.91 -8.78 -13.98
CA GLU A 5 14.90 -9.04 -15.03
C GLU A 5 15.35 -7.77 -15.75
N GLN A 6 14.44 -6.83 -16.01
CA GLN A 6 14.78 -5.56 -16.65
C GLN A 6 15.57 -4.65 -15.72
N LEU A 7 15.28 -4.69 -14.41
CA LEU A 7 16.05 -3.91 -13.43
C LEU A 7 17.47 -4.46 -13.25
N THR A 8 17.64 -5.79 -13.31
CA THR A 8 18.97 -6.42 -13.31
C THR A 8 19.75 -6.02 -14.55
N ALA A 9 19.14 -6.10 -15.74
CA ALA A 9 19.79 -5.66 -16.98
C ALA A 9 20.17 -4.17 -16.94
N LEU A 10 19.34 -3.32 -16.33
CA LEU A 10 19.66 -1.90 -16.13
C LEU A 10 20.88 -1.71 -15.22
N GLN A 11 20.92 -2.46 -14.10
CA GLN A 11 22.08 -2.45 -13.21
C GLN A 11 23.35 -2.85 -13.96
N ASP A 12 23.31 -3.92 -14.77
CA ASP A 12 24.46 -4.40 -15.54
C ASP A 12 24.95 -3.32 -16.52
N CYS A 13 24.05 -2.65 -17.25
CA CYS A 13 24.42 -1.52 -18.11
C CYS A 13 25.13 -0.39 -17.35
N ILE A 14 24.69 -0.08 -16.12
CA ILE A 14 25.33 0.95 -15.29
C ILE A 14 26.72 0.49 -14.84
N VAL A 15 26.89 -0.78 -14.47
CA VAL A 15 28.19 -1.36 -14.10
C VAL A 15 29.14 -1.37 -15.29
N ASP A 16 28.67 -1.71 -16.48
CA ASP A 16 29.46 -1.66 -17.71
C ASP A 16 29.91 -0.22 -17.99
N ALA A 17 29.01 0.75 -17.83
CA ALA A 17 29.35 2.16 -18.00
C ALA A 17 30.38 2.66 -16.96
N LEU A 18 30.36 2.14 -15.73
CA LEU A 18 31.40 2.39 -14.72
C LEU A 18 32.76 1.81 -15.15
N CYS A 19 32.77 0.61 -15.76
CA CYS A 19 33.99 -0.03 -16.24
C CYS A 19 34.61 0.73 -17.43
N VAL A 20 33.77 1.27 -18.32
CA VAL A 20 34.22 2.04 -19.50
C VAL A 20 34.65 3.46 -19.12
N GLY A 21 34.05 4.04 -18.08
CA GLY A 21 34.27 5.40 -17.62
C GLY A 21 35.70 5.65 -17.10
N LYS A 22 36.66 5.85 -18.00
CA LYS A 22 38.02 6.28 -17.63
C LYS A 22 37.93 7.62 -16.87
N GLY A 23 38.26 7.60 -15.58
CA GLY A 23 38.40 8.79 -14.74
C GLY A 23 37.23 9.14 -13.83
N PHE A 24 36.13 8.38 -13.85
CA PHE A 24 35.10 8.53 -12.81
C PHE A 24 35.58 7.91 -11.49
N THR A 25 35.54 8.69 -10.41
CA THR A 25 36.01 8.30 -9.07
C THR A 25 34.91 8.49 -8.01
N GLY A 26 33.64 8.40 -8.43
CA GLY A 26 32.52 8.51 -7.51
C GLY A 26 32.24 7.21 -6.76
N ALA A 27 31.74 7.36 -5.53
CA ALA A 27 31.36 6.26 -4.68
C ALA A 27 29.83 6.11 -4.55
N PHE A 28 29.41 4.87 -4.32
CA PHE A 28 28.02 4.47 -4.10
C PHE A 28 27.94 3.60 -2.84
N ASN A 29 26.91 3.81 -2.04
CA ASN A 29 26.68 3.03 -0.81
C ASN A 29 25.88 1.75 -1.06
N GLY A 30 25.16 1.67 -2.18
CA GLY A 30 24.37 0.50 -2.53
C GLY A 30 23.30 0.76 -3.59
N ILE A 31 22.58 -0.30 -3.93
CA ILE A 31 21.49 -0.28 -4.90
C ILE A 31 20.27 -1.03 -4.35
N PHE A 32 19.08 -0.50 -4.60
CA PHE A 32 17.83 -1.05 -4.09
C PHE A 32 16.78 -1.12 -5.20
N PHE A 33 16.19 -2.30 -5.38
CA PHE A 33 15.05 -2.49 -6.27
C PHE A 33 13.76 -2.18 -5.51
N LYS A 34 13.08 -1.09 -5.86
CA LYS A 34 11.84 -0.68 -5.18
C LYS A 34 10.81 -0.20 -6.18
N GLY A 35 9.62 -0.79 -6.15
CA GLY A 35 8.49 -0.26 -6.91
C GLY A 35 8.69 -0.28 -8.43
N GLY A 36 9.52 -1.19 -8.95
CA GLY A 36 9.91 -1.19 -10.36
C GLY A 36 10.84 -0.03 -10.71
N MET A 37 11.60 0.48 -9.76
CA MET A 37 12.63 1.50 -9.93
C MET A 37 13.96 0.95 -9.39
N LEU A 38 15.05 1.44 -9.96
CA LEU A 38 16.40 1.19 -9.49
C LEU A 38 16.87 2.40 -8.68
N LEU A 39 16.93 2.27 -7.36
CA LEU A 39 17.40 3.33 -6.48
C LEU A 39 18.90 3.11 -6.22
N VAL A 40 19.73 4.10 -6.58
CA VAL A 40 21.17 4.07 -6.31
C VAL A 40 21.48 5.06 -5.20
N ASP A 41 22.03 4.57 -4.10
CA ASP A 41 22.49 5.41 -2.99
C ASP A 41 23.88 5.97 -3.31
N CYS A 42 23.92 7.26 -3.63
CA CYS A 42 25.13 7.97 -4.01
C CYS A 42 25.78 8.60 -2.77
N GLN A 43 27.08 8.33 -2.56
CA GLN A 43 27.80 8.89 -1.40
C GLN A 43 28.06 10.40 -1.57
N GLU A 44 28.09 10.89 -2.81
CA GLU A 44 28.46 12.25 -3.15
C GLU A 44 27.73 12.76 -4.39
N GLU A 45 27.60 14.09 -4.48
CA GLU A 45 26.85 14.78 -5.53
C GLU A 45 27.38 14.48 -6.95
N LYS A 46 28.69 14.27 -7.10
CA LYS A 46 29.29 13.92 -8.39
C LYS A 46 28.82 12.54 -8.90
N SER A 47 28.54 11.59 -8.00
CA SER A 47 27.99 10.28 -8.36
C SER A 47 26.56 10.39 -8.88
N ALA A 48 25.73 11.23 -8.24
CA ALA A 48 24.37 11.51 -8.68
C ALA A 48 24.35 12.23 -10.04
N THR A 49 25.22 13.22 -10.22
CA THR A 49 25.36 13.97 -11.49
C THR A 49 25.82 13.03 -12.61
N TRP A 50 26.81 12.18 -12.34
CA TRP A 50 27.27 11.19 -13.30
C TRP A 50 26.15 10.23 -13.73
N LEU A 51 25.32 9.73 -12.79
CA LEU A 51 24.16 8.90 -13.13
C LEU A 51 23.18 9.63 -14.06
N GLN A 52 22.90 10.91 -13.83
CA GLN A 52 22.03 11.70 -14.70
C GLN A 52 22.60 11.85 -16.12
N GLU A 53 23.91 12.01 -16.24
CA GLU A 53 24.59 12.18 -17.53
C GLU A 53 24.76 10.88 -18.32
N ILE A 54 25.01 9.76 -17.63
CA ILE A 54 25.29 8.47 -18.27
C ILE A 54 24.01 7.72 -18.62
N THR A 55 22.94 7.85 -17.84
CA THR A 55 21.67 7.14 -18.06
C THR A 55 21.11 7.29 -19.48
N PRO A 56 21.05 8.49 -20.10
CA PRO A 56 20.59 8.62 -21.48
C PRO A 56 21.56 8.05 -22.53
N LYS A 57 22.79 7.70 -22.12
CA LYS A 57 23.88 7.20 -22.97
C LYS A 57 24.21 5.73 -22.70
N LEU A 58 23.41 5.02 -21.89
CA LEU A 58 23.67 3.62 -21.55
C LEU A 58 23.59 2.75 -22.81
N GLU A 59 24.75 2.25 -23.24
CA GLU A 59 24.84 1.29 -24.32
C GLU A 59 24.28 -0.07 -23.86
N GLY A 60 23.55 -0.76 -24.75
CA GLY A 60 22.97 -2.08 -24.45
C GLY A 60 21.61 -2.05 -23.75
N TRP A 61 21.12 -0.89 -23.29
CA TRP A 61 19.78 -0.78 -22.71
C TRP A 61 18.70 -0.96 -23.79
N LYS A 62 17.88 -2.01 -23.65
CA LYS A 62 16.77 -2.35 -24.57
C LYS A 62 15.37 -2.10 -23.99
N GLY A 63 15.29 -1.50 -22.81
CA GLY A 63 14.02 -1.24 -22.14
C GLY A 63 13.42 0.12 -22.51
N PRO A 64 12.28 0.48 -21.89
CA PRO A 64 11.67 1.79 -21.95
C PRO A 64 12.66 2.95 -21.69
N ALA A 65 12.30 4.15 -22.17
CA ALA A 65 13.06 5.37 -21.90
C ALA A 65 13.26 5.56 -20.39
N LEU A 66 14.52 5.74 -19.99
CA LEU A 66 14.90 5.92 -18.60
C LEU A 66 14.74 7.38 -18.19
N CYS A 67 14.32 7.60 -16.94
CA CYS A 67 14.26 8.90 -16.32
C CYS A 67 15.00 8.83 -14.99
N VAL A 68 16.02 9.66 -14.83
CA VAL A 68 16.74 9.82 -13.57
C VAL A 68 16.12 10.99 -12.81
N ARG A 69 15.82 10.76 -11.55
CA ARG A 69 15.34 11.77 -10.60
C ARG A 69 16.16 11.69 -9.33
N ARG A 70 16.34 12.82 -8.66
CA ARG A 70 16.98 12.84 -7.35
C ARG A 70 16.03 12.23 -6.31
N GLY A 71 16.58 11.73 -5.20
CA GLY A 71 15.80 11.02 -4.18
C GLY A 71 14.66 11.85 -3.59
N ASP A 72 14.86 13.16 -3.44
CA ASP A 72 13.88 14.16 -3.00
C ASP A 72 12.78 14.44 -4.04
N GLU A 73 13.07 14.24 -5.32
CA GLU A 73 12.10 14.37 -6.41
C GLU A 73 11.27 13.10 -6.62
N ILE A 74 11.68 11.96 -6.06
CA ILE A 74 10.96 10.68 -6.21
C ILE A 74 9.84 10.64 -5.16
N PRO A 75 8.56 10.66 -5.56
CA PRO A 75 7.47 10.59 -4.60
C PRO A 75 7.55 9.31 -3.79
N GLN A 76 7.37 9.43 -2.47
CA GLN A 76 7.36 8.27 -1.60
C GLN A 76 6.11 7.42 -1.87
N LEU A 77 6.31 6.28 -2.54
CA LEU A 77 5.25 5.33 -2.83
C LEU A 77 5.23 4.19 -1.81
N TYR A 78 4.02 3.81 -1.39
CA TYR A 78 3.77 2.72 -0.43
C TYR A 78 3.04 1.57 -1.13
N SER A 79 3.59 0.37 -1.07
CA SER A 79 2.94 -0.82 -1.62
C SER A 79 1.99 -1.44 -0.59
N MET A 80 0.75 -1.66 -1.00
CA MET A 80 -0.35 -2.14 -0.18
C MET A 80 -1.06 -3.29 -0.90
N VAL A 81 -1.59 -4.25 -0.14
CA VAL A 81 -2.45 -5.32 -0.62
C VAL A 81 -3.84 -5.16 -0.05
N ALA A 82 -4.86 -5.28 -0.89
CA ALA A 82 -6.25 -5.28 -0.46
C ALA A 82 -7.09 -6.27 -1.26
N PHE A 83 -8.01 -6.90 -0.55
CA PHE A 83 -9.05 -7.72 -1.13
C PHE A 83 -10.37 -6.94 -1.18
N PHE A 84 -10.93 -6.81 -2.37
CA PHE A 84 -12.17 -6.13 -2.70
C PHE A 84 -13.26 -7.19 -2.91
N PRO A 85 -14.11 -7.48 -1.91
CA PRO A 85 -15.08 -8.56 -2.00
C PRO A 85 -16.21 -8.22 -2.96
N ARG A 86 -16.76 -9.27 -3.61
CA ARG A 86 -17.92 -9.18 -4.52
C ARG A 86 -17.70 -8.33 -5.78
N SER A 87 -16.47 -7.93 -6.11
CA SER A 87 -16.15 -7.03 -7.23
C SER A 87 -15.58 -7.70 -8.47
N ALA A 88 -15.61 -9.03 -8.54
CA ALA A 88 -15.11 -9.76 -9.71
C ALA A 88 -16.01 -9.61 -10.96
N ASP A 89 -17.23 -9.09 -10.79
CA ASP A 89 -18.19 -8.84 -11.86
C ASP A 89 -17.79 -7.71 -12.82
N LYS A 90 -16.90 -6.82 -12.37
CA LYS A 90 -16.44 -5.64 -13.11
C LYS A 90 -14.91 -5.52 -13.05
N GLY A 91 -14.37 -4.66 -13.91
CA GLY A 91 -12.95 -4.29 -13.85
C GLY A 91 -12.58 -3.70 -12.49
N TYR A 92 -11.33 -3.89 -12.07
CA TYR A 92 -10.83 -3.38 -10.79
C TYR A 92 -10.93 -1.85 -10.69
N ASP A 93 -10.97 -1.13 -11.81
CA ASP A 93 -11.19 0.33 -11.86
C ASP A 93 -12.50 0.72 -11.19
N THR A 94 -13.55 -0.11 -11.35
CA THR A 94 -14.82 0.12 -10.65
C THR A 94 -14.66 -0.01 -9.14
N ALA A 95 -13.81 -0.93 -8.68
CA ALA A 95 -13.53 -1.09 -7.26
C ALA A 95 -12.76 0.12 -6.69
N LEU A 96 -11.78 0.65 -7.43
CA LEU A 96 -11.04 1.85 -7.04
C LEU A 96 -11.91 3.11 -7.05
N ASN A 97 -12.78 3.26 -8.05
CA ASN A 97 -13.75 4.38 -8.09
C ASN A 97 -14.72 4.36 -6.91
N LEU A 98 -15.15 3.17 -6.47
CA LEU A 98 -15.96 3.05 -5.25
C LEU A 98 -15.18 3.48 -4.00
N VAL A 99 -13.90 3.12 -3.90
CA VAL A 99 -13.05 3.59 -2.80
C VAL A 99 -12.93 5.12 -2.83
N ASN A 100 -12.65 5.70 -3.99
CA ASN A 100 -12.56 7.15 -4.16
C ASN A 100 -13.86 7.85 -3.70
N ASN A 101 -15.01 7.34 -4.11
CA ASN A 101 -16.30 8.00 -3.85
C ASN A 101 -16.82 7.83 -2.42
N GLN A 102 -16.43 6.77 -1.70
CA GLN A 102 -16.93 6.45 -0.36
C GLN A 102 -16.00 6.87 0.78
N ASN A 103 -14.85 7.46 0.46
CA ASN A 103 -13.84 7.88 1.43
C ASN A 103 -13.48 9.35 1.18
N GLU A 104 -14.26 10.26 1.76
CA GLU A 104 -14.05 11.70 1.63
C GLU A 104 -12.63 12.10 2.09
N GLY A 105 -11.95 12.89 1.26
CA GLY A 105 -10.57 13.30 1.50
C GLY A 105 -9.50 12.30 1.05
N LEU A 106 -9.90 11.19 0.40
CA LEU A 106 -9.00 10.26 -0.27
C LEU A 106 -9.16 10.36 -1.80
N SER A 107 -8.05 10.50 -2.51
CA SER A 107 -8.02 10.38 -3.97
C SER A 107 -7.31 9.09 -4.39
N THR A 108 -7.90 8.34 -5.31
CA THR A 108 -7.24 7.16 -5.90
C THR A 108 -6.53 7.45 -7.23
N SER A 109 -6.50 8.71 -7.69
CA SER A 109 -5.99 9.06 -9.02
C SER A 109 -4.49 8.78 -9.22
N ALA A 110 -3.70 8.92 -8.15
CA ALA A 110 -2.26 8.66 -8.16
C ALA A 110 -1.90 7.19 -7.88
N TRP A 111 -2.89 6.35 -7.59
CA TRP A 111 -2.65 4.94 -7.25
C TRP A 111 -2.31 4.16 -8.51
N LYS A 112 -1.39 3.20 -8.39
CA LYS A 112 -1.06 2.28 -9.49
C LYS A 112 -1.24 0.84 -9.07
N VAL A 113 -1.99 0.07 -9.84
CA VAL A 113 -2.14 -1.37 -9.64
C VAL A 113 -0.89 -2.08 -10.15
N VAL A 114 -0.15 -2.69 -9.25
CA VAL A 114 1.08 -3.46 -9.52
C VAL A 114 0.76 -4.88 -9.95
N ALA A 115 -0.20 -5.50 -9.27
CA ALA A 115 -0.68 -6.83 -9.60
C ALA A 115 -2.17 -6.92 -9.26
N SER A 116 -2.91 -7.64 -10.10
CA SER A 116 -4.34 -7.88 -9.91
C SER A 116 -4.63 -9.36 -10.11
N LYS A 117 -5.39 -9.96 -9.21
CA LYS A 117 -5.85 -11.33 -9.30
C LYS A 117 -7.29 -11.41 -8.82
N ILE A 118 -8.13 -12.19 -9.49
CA ILE A 118 -9.45 -12.53 -8.98
C ILE A 118 -9.31 -13.66 -7.96
N GLU A 119 -9.88 -13.48 -6.77
CA GLU A 119 -9.95 -14.51 -5.72
C GLU A 119 -11.40 -14.65 -5.25
N GLY A 120 -12.03 -15.78 -5.57
CA GLY A 120 -13.44 -16.01 -5.30
C GLY A 120 -14.32 -14.97 -6.01
N SER A 121 -15.10 -14.22 -5.23
CA SER A 121 -16.01 -13.20 -5.75
C SER A 121 -15.39 -11.81 -5.91
N GLY A 122 -14.09 -11.64 -5.61
CA GLY A 122 -13.47 -10.32 -5.46
C GLY A 122 -12.11 -10.16 -6.14
N TRP A 123 -11.64 -8.92 -6.16
CA TRP A 123 -10.29 -8.58 -6.62
C TRP A 123 -9.31 -8.59 -5.46
N ASN A 124 -8.18 -9.29 -5.58
CA ASN A 124 -7.01 -9.13 -4.73
C ASN A 124 -5.98 -8.29 -5.49
N LEU A 125 -5.72 -7.07 -5.01
CA LEU A 125 -4.87 -6.09 -5.66
C LEU A 125 -3.62 -5.82 -4.84
N ASN A 126 -2.47 -5.77 -5.49
CA ASN A 126 -1.27 -5.10 -5.00
C ASN A 126 -1.22 -3.72 -5.67
N ILE A 127 -1.21 -2.66 -4.87
CA ILE A 127 -1.35 -1.28 -5.31
C ILE A 127 -0.23 -0.45 -4.68
N THR A 128 0.40 0.43 -5.45
CA THR A 128 1.22 1.51 -4.90
C THR A 128 0.39 2.78 -4.73
N ILE A 129 0.48 3.39 -3.56
CA ILE A 129 -0.25 4.61 -3.20
C ILE A 129 0.75 5.72 -2.83
N ASP A 130 0.33 6.97 -3.00
CA ASP A 130 1.10 8.14 -2.59
C ASP A 130 1.11 8.32 -1.05
N ASP A 131 1.96 9.24 -0.59
CA ASP A 131 2.16 9.50 0.82
C ASP A 131 0.93 10.09 1.51
N GLU A 132 0.18 10.96 0.82
CA GLU A 132 -1.06 11.54 1.34
C GLU A 132 -2.12 10.46 1.58
N SER A 133 -2.34 9.58 0.60
CA SER A 133 -3.25 8.44 0.73
C SER A 133 -2.80 7.48 1.83
N TYR A 134 -1.49 7.22 1.94
CA TYR A 134 -0.96 6.35 2.97
C TYR A 134 -1.21 6.92 4.37
N LYS A 135 -0.95 8.22 4.58
CA LYS A 135 -1.25 8.92 5.84
C LYS A 135 -2.74 8.85 6.16
N TYR A 136 -3.60 9.12 5.18
CA TYR A 136 -5.05 9.04 5.32
C TYR A 136 -5.52 7.65 5.78
N ILE A 137 -5.03 6.59 5.12
CA ILE A 137 -5.38 5.20 5.40
C ILE A 137 -4.86 4.78 6.78
N ARG A 138 -3.63 5.18 7.13
CA ARG A 138 -3.01 4.87 8.42
C ARG A 138 -3.79 5.48 9.59
N GLN A 139 -4.21 6.74 9.46
CA GLN A 139 -5.03 7.42 10.48
C GLN A 139 -6.36 6.70 10.74
N ARG A 140 -6.90 5.98 9.75
CA ARG A 140 -8.14 5.20 9.84
C ARG A 140 -7.93 3.73 10.18
N GLY A 141 -6.75 3.38 10.70
CA GLY A 141 -6.44 2.01 11.11
C GLY A 141 -6.42 1.03 9.95
N PHE A 142 -5.99 1.48 8.76
CA PHE A 142 -5.90 0.69 7.54
C PHE A 142 -7.24 0.16 7.00
N ARG A 143 -8.35 0.80 7.36
CA ARG A 143 -9.70 0.44 6.91
C ARG A 143 -10.28 1.51 6.01
N LEU A 144 -10.84 1.10 4.88
CA LEU A 144 -11.53 1.98 3.94
C LEU A 144 -12.97 1.52 3.75
N ASN A 145 -13.89 2.46 3.56
CA ASN A 145 -15.25 2.15 3.17
C ASN A 145 -15.25 1.59 1.75
N PHE A 146 -16.02 0.52 1.53
CA PHE A 146 -16.16 -0.10 0.22
C PHE A 146 -17.51 -0.80 0.12
N ARG A 147 -18.30 -0.42 -0.89
CA ARG A 147 -19.70 -0.83 -1.06
C ARG A 147 -20.50 -0.60 0.22
N PHE A 148 -20.99 -1.66 0.84
CA PHE A 148 -21.81 -1.60 2.06
C PHE A 148 -21.02 -2.08 3.29
N GLY A 149 -19.69 -1.96 3.27
CA GLY A 149 -18.82 -2.43 4.35
C GLY A 149 -17.46 -1.76 4.33
N LYS A 150 -16.44 -2.48 4.84
CA LYS A 150 -15.06 -1.99 4.89
C LYS A 150 -14.09 -3.02 4.33
N ILE A 151 -13.04 -2.55 3.67
CA ILE A 151 -11.88 -3.34 3.28
C ILE A 151 -10.68 -2.99 4.15
N ILE A 152 -9.71 -3.90 4.22
CA ILE A 152 -8.45 -3.70 4.94
C ILE A 152 -7.30 -3.57 3.94
N MET A 153 -6.57 -2.47 4.03
CA MET A 153 -5.36 -2.19 3.25
C MET A 153 -4.13 -2.64 4.05
N ARG A 154 -3.46 -3.72 3.63
CA ARG A 154 -2.28 -4.22 4.36
C ARG A 154 -0.99 -3.76 3.69
N PRO A 155 0.01 -3.24 4.43
CA PRO A 155 1.34 -3.02 3.86
C PRO A 155 1.86 -4.30 3.21
N TRP A 156 2.29 -4.21 1.97
CA TRP A 156 2.89 -5.34 1.28
C TRP A 156 4.25 -5.64 1.90
N ARG A 157 4.44 -6.89 2.33
CA ARG A 157 5.75 -7.42 2.70
C ARG A 157 6.11 -8.48 1.67
N PRO A 158 7.26 -8.40 1.00
CA PRO A 158 7.74 -9.51 0.20
C PRO A 158 7.83 -10.74 1.10
N LYS A 159 7.37 -11.89 0.62
CA LYS A 159 7.68 -13.16 1.28
C LYS A 159 9.17 -13.40 1.09
N THR A 160 9.98 -13.14 2.10
CA THR A 160 11.32 -13.69 2.15
C THR A 160 11.16 -15.20 2.22
N THR A 161 11.63 -15.92 1.19
CA THR A 161 11.87 -17.36 1.31
C THR A 161 12.96 -17.52 2.36
N SER A 162 12.56 -17.77 3.61
CA SER A 162 13.49 -18.16 4.66
C SER A 162 14.01 -19.56 4.34
N SER A 163 15.23 -19.65 3.82
CA SER A 163 16.04 -20.84 4.04
C SER A 163 16.42 -20.86 5.53
N ILE A 164 16.07 -21.96 6.19
CA ILE A 164 16.46 -22.27 7.56
C ILE A 164 17.93 -22.73 7.58
N GLN A 165 18.66 -22.30 8.61
CA GLN A 165 19.79 -22.92 9.35
C GLN A 165 20.74 -21.78 9.76
N GLY A 166 21.07 -21.51 11.02
CA GLY A 166 21.16 -22.36 12.20
C GLY A 166 22.61 -22.31 12.70
N ALA A 167 22.90 -21.50 13.72
CA ALA A 167 24.16 -21.60 14.47
C ALA A 167 23.95 -21.10 15.91
N THR A 168 23.83 -22.09 16.78
CA THR A 168 23.87 -22.08 18.25
C THR A 168 25.24 -21.66 18.77
N THR A 169 25.29 -20.82 19.82
CA THR A 169 26.13 -20.84 21.05
C THR A 169 26.24 -19.41 21.61
N GLY A 170 26.12 -19.12 22.91
CA GLY A 170 26.02 -19.97 24.09
C GLY A 170 25.50 -19.22 25.33
N THR A 171 25.10 -20.04 26.29
CA THR A 171 24.62 -19.84 27.66
C THR A 171 25.53 -18.97 28.56
N THR A 172 24.95 -18.07 29.38
CA THR A 172 25.11 -18.07 30.87
C THR A 172 24.17 -17.08 31.57
N GLU A 173 23.09 -17.65 32.14
CA GLU A 173 22.66 -17.60 33.55
C GLU A 173 22.87 -16.34 34.45
N SER A 174 21.80 -16.09 35.24
CA SER A 174 21.73 -15.42 36.57
C SER A 174 21.59 -13.88 36.56
N THR A 175 20.69 -13.20 37.29
CA THR A 175 19.87 -13.52 38.47
C THR A 175 18.74 -12.48 38.59
N ALA A 176 17.58 -12.84 39.17
CA ALA A 176 16.60 -11.93 39.79
C ALA A 176 16.03 -12.63 41.04
N PRO A 177 15.28 -11.99 41.97
CA PRO A 177 15.11 -10.58 42.38
C PRO A 177 15.27 -10.43 43.93
N PRO A 178 14.80 -9.34 44.60
CA PRO A 178 13.45 -9.45 45.19
C PRO A 178 12.61 -8.15 45.22
N GLU A 179 11.35 -8.40 45.56
CA GLU A 179 10.16 -7.54 45.65
C GLU A 179 10.25 -6.37 46.64
N THR A 180 9.42 -5.34 46.42
CA THR A 180 8.64 -4.76 47.54
C THR A 180 7.40 -4.01 47.05
N ARG A 181 6.24 -4.46 47.55
CA ARG A 181 4.93 -3.80 47.56
C ARG A 181 4.76 -3.05 48.89
N PRO A 182 4.02 -1.93 48.93
CA PRO A 182 2.90 -1.83 49.88
C PRO A 182 1.64 -1.25 49.21
N THR A 183 0.50 -1.96 49.21
CA THR A 183 -0.67 -1.81 50.13
C THR A 183 -1.38 -0.45 50.11
N ALA A 184 -2.63 -0.56 49.65
CA ALA A 184 -3.83 0.25 49.86
C ALA A 184 -3.78 1.42 50.87
N HIS A 185 -4.34 2.55 50.44
CA HIS A 185 -5.17 3.40 51.30
C HIS A 185 -6.40 3.89 50.53
N GLU A 186 -7.54 3.60 51.14
CA GLU A 186 -8.89 4.06 50.85
C GLU A 186 -9.12 5.40 51.58
N ALA A 187 -9.65 6.41 50.89
CA ALA A 187 -10.54 7.46 51.44
C ALA A 187 -10.87 8.57 50.40
N THR A 188 -12.15 8.62 50.04
CA THR A 188 -13.03 9.81 50.01
C THR A 188 -12.88 10.88 48.91
N ALA A 189 -13.86 10.81 47.99
CA ALA A 189 -14.65 11.86 47.33
C ALA A 189 -14.15 13.32 47.31
N ALA A 190 -14.01 13.85 46.09
CA ALA A 190 -14.43 15.20 45.75
C ALA A 190 -14.98 15.20 44.31
N VAL A 191 -16.22 15.68 44.20
CA VAL A 191 -17.05 15.76 43.01
C VAL A 191 -16.70 17.05 42.28
N VAL A 192 -16.28 16.99 41.02
CA VAL A 192 -16.35 18.13 40.10
C VAL A 192 -16.88 17.62 38.77
N SER A 193 -18.14 17.98 38.52
CA SER A 193 -18.85 17.79 37.27
C SER A 193 -18.15 18.56 36.16
N GLY A 194 -17.63 17.84 35.18
CA GLY A 194 -17.36 18.37 33.85
C GLY A 194 -18.40 17.80 32.90
N GLU A 195 -19.34 18.64 32.47
CA GLU A 195 -20.33 18.33 31.44
C GLU A 195 -19.62 17.89 30.15
N GLN A 196 -19.64 16.58 29.87
CA GLN A 196 -19.48 16.07 28.51
C GLN A 196 -20.86 15.99 27.88
N MET A 197 -21.12 16.93 26.96
CA MET A 197 -22.22 16.82 26.01
C MET A 197 -21.83 15.75 24.98
N GLU A 198 -21.94 14.47 25.35
CA GLU A 198 -22.07 13.40 24.36
C GLU A 198 -23.48 13.51 23.78
N THR A 199 -23.57 14.06 22.57
CA THR A 199 -24.76 13.87 21.74
C THR A 199 -24.90 12.37 21.47
N PRO A 200 -26.03 11.73 21.82
CA PRO A 200 -26.26 10.35 21.45
C PRO A 200 -26.23 10.25 19.94
N ASN A 201 -25.27 9.49 19.41
CA ASN A 201 -25.21 9.22 17.98
C ASN A 201 -26.34 8.22 17.69
N GLU A 202 -27.53 8.76 17.45
CA GLU A 202 -28.72 7.98 17.12
C GLU A 202 -28.38 7.15 15.87
N PRO A 203 -28.57 5.80 15.90
CA PRO A 203 -28.24 4.97 14.76
C PRO A 203 -29.07 5.43 13.56
N ILE A 204 -28.39 5.93 12.54
CA ILE A 204 -29.04 6.36 11.28
C ILE A 204 -29.89 5.17 10.79
N PRO A 205 -31.20 5.37 10.57
CA PRO A 205 -32.09 4.27 10.21
C PRO A 205 -31.63 3.62 8.91
N ALA A 206 -31.66 2.28 8.89
CA ALA A 206 -31.37 1.53 7.68
C ALA A 206 -32.42 1.87 6.61
N VAL A 207 -31.99 2.43 5.49
CA VAL A 207 -32.86 2.66 4.34
C VAL A 207 -33.02 1.34 3.60
N GLN A 208 -34.21 0.76 3.65
CA GLN A 208 -34.58 -0.39 2.82
C GLN A 208 -35.12 0.12 1.48
N CYS A 209 -34.45 -0.25 0.38
CA CYS A 209 -34.98 -0.04 -0.97
C CYS A 209 -35.57 -1.36 -1.47
N GLU A 210 -36.90 -1.46 -1.54
CA GLU A 210 -37.59 -2.59 -2.16
C GLU A 210 -37.97 -2.23 -3.60
N THR A 211 -37.52 -3.04 -4.57
CA THR A 211 -37.98 -2.91 -5.96
C THR A 211 -39.11 -3.90 -6.17
N THR A 212 -40.36 -3.44 -6.20
CA THR A 212 -41.49 -4.25 -6.67
C THR A 212 -41.45 -4.34 -8.20
N ALA A 213 -41.18 -5.52 -8.74
CA ALA A 213 -41.42 -5.80 -10.15
C ALA A 213 -42.94 -5.75 -10.40
N ALA A 214 -43.40 -4.81 -11.22
CA ALA A 214 -44.80 -4.75 -11.65
C ALA A 214 -45.15 -6.06 -12.38
N GLY A 215 -46.12 -6.80 -11.84
CA GLY A 215 -46.62 -8.03 -12.45
C GLY A 215 -47.23 -7.74 -13.81
N VAL A 216 -46.91 -8.58 -14.79
CA VAL A 216 -47.58 -8.61 -16.10
C VAL A 216 -49.01 -9.07 -15.87
N GLU A 217 -49.96 -8.16 -16.02
CA GLU A 217 -51.40 -8.44 -16.00
C GLU A 217 -51.75 -9.26 -17.25
N SER A 218 -52.16 -10.52 -17.04
CA SER A 218 -52.60 -11.42 -18.11
C SER A 218 -53.98 -10.99 -18.58
N SER A 219 -54.05 -10.36 -19.75
CA SER A 219 -55.29 -10.07 -20.46
C SER A 219 -56.07 -11.36 -20.74
N LYS A 220 -57.27 -11.47 -20.16
CA LYS A 220 -58.28 -12.46 -20.57
C LYS A 220 -58.90 -11.99 -21.90
N GLU A 221 -58.82 -12.82 -22.94
CA GLU A 221 -59.68 -12.69 -24.12
C GLU A 221 -61.15 -12.99 -23.77
N PRO A 222 -62.13 -12.28 -24.37
CA PRO A 222 -63.54 -12.60 -24.21
C PRO A 222 -63.97 -13.77 -25.11
N PRO A 223 -65.05 -14.49 -24.75
CA PRO A 223 -65.54 -15.62 -25.54
C PRO A 223 -66.27 -15.13 -26.80
N ILE A 224 -66.11 -15.89 -27.87
CA ILE A 224 -66.78 -15.71 -29.16
C ILE A 224 -68.14 -16.44 -29.07
N GLU A 225 -69.24 -15.72 -29.28
CA GLU A 225 -70.57 -16.29 -29.63
C GLU A 225 -70.65 -16.61 -31.13
#